data_AF-A0A963IGT3-F1
#
_entry.id   AF-A0A963IGT3-F1
#
_cell.length_a   1.000
_cell.length_b   1.000
_cell.length_c   1.000
_cell.angle_alpha   90.00
_cell.angle_beta   90.00
_cell.angle_gamma   90.00
#
_symmetry.space_group_name_H-M   'P 1'
#
loop_
_entity.id
_entity.type
_entity.pdbx_description
1 polymer ?
#
loop_
_entity_poly.entity_id
_entity_poly.type
_entity_poly.pdbx_seq_one_letter_code
_entity_poly.pdbx_strand_id
1 'polypeptide(L)' 'MLAIGFMVTFILALFSGYPVAWLLGGLSMLFAAIAIVLSDQFGIDTFLLTNWAKVSGIVDRLDAIMSNWVLV' A
#
# COMPACT_ATOMS: atom_id res chain seq x y z
N MET A 1 6.72 2.90 -12.88
CA MET A 1 5.31 3.25 -13.21
C MET A 1 4.36 2.99 -12.04
N LEU A 2 4.47 1.86 -11.34
CA LEU A 2 3.59 1.50 -10.20
C LEU A 2 3.49 2.59 -9.11
N ALA A 3 4.62 3.20 -8.74
CA ALA A 3 4.65 4.30 -7.75
C ALA A 3 3.87 5.55 -8.20
N ILE A 4 3.86 5.86 -9.50
CA ILE A 4 3.09 6.98 -10.04
C ILE A 4 1.59 6.66 -9.94
N GLY A 5 1.20 5.42 -10.29
CA GLY A 5 -0.17 4.95 -10.11
C GLY A 5 -0.62 5.01 -8.64
N PHE A 6 0.25 4.63 -7.71
CA PHE A 6 -0.01 4.75 -6.27
C PHE A 6 -0.24 6.22 -5.87
N MET A 7 0.59 7.13 -6.33
CA MET A 7 0.45 8.55 -6.02
C MET A 7 -0.85 9.15 -6.57
N VAL A 8 -1.19 8.83 -7.83
CA VAL A 8 -2.43 9.31 -8.46
C VAL A 8 -3.66 8.76 -7.73
N THR A 9 -3.68 7.46 -7.43
CA THR A 9 -4.81 6.85 -6.70
C THR A 9 -4.95 7.40 -5.29
N PHE A 10 -3.83 7.63 -4.59
CA PHE A 10 -3.83 8.28 -3.28
C PHE A 10 -4.41 9.68 -3.33
N ILE A 11 -3.95 10.52 -4.26
CA ILE A 11 -4.45 11.89 -4.43
C ILE A 11 -5.95 11.90 -4.71
N LEU A 12 -6.43 11.02 -5.59
CA LEU A 12 -7.86 10.92 -5.90
C LEU A 12 -8.67 10.44 -4.68
N ALA A 13 -8.13 9.51 -3.90
CA ALA A 13 -8.80 8.98 -2.72
C ALA A 13 -8.91 10.00 -1.59
N LEU A 14 -8.06 11.03 -1.53
CA LEU A 14 -8.18 12.11 -0.53
C LEU A 14 -9.53 12.84 -0.60
N PHE A 15 -10.14 12.92 -1.78
CA PHE A 15 -11.45 13.58 -1.95
C PHE A 15 -12.63 12.77 -1.41
N SER A 16 -12.42 11.52 -0.99
CA SER A 16 -13.47 10.67 -0.41
C SER A 16 -13.87 11.04 1.01
N GLY A 17 -13.04 11.83 1.72
CA GLY A 17 -13.27 12.20 3.12
C GLY A 17 -12.89 11.11 4.13
N TYR A 18 -12.36 9.96 3.70
CA TYR A 18 -11.79 8.95 4.60
C TYR A 18 -10.51 9.45 5.28
N PRO A 19 -10.20 9.01 6.51
CA PRO A 19 -8.99 9.42 7.19
C PRO A 19 -7.71 9.03 6.42
N VAL A 20 -6.73 9.93 6.42
CA VAL A 20 -5.51 9.79 5.61
C VAL A 20 -4.70 8.54 5.97
N ALA A 21 -4.61 8.20 7.26
CA ALA A 21 -3.90 7.00 7.72
C ALA A 21 -4.50 5.71 7.12
N TRP A 22 -5.83 5.63 7.05
CA TRP A 22 -6.54 4.49 6.47
C TRP A 22 -6.36 4.42 4.95
N LEU A 23 -6.33 5.58 4.27
CA LEU A 23 -6.03 5.64 2.84
C LEU A 23 -4.61 5.18 2.54
N LEU A 24 -3.62 5.65 3.29
CA LEU A 24 -2.22 5.23 3.15
C LEU A 24 -2.05 3.73 3.43
N GLY A 25 -2.64 3.23 4.51
CA GLY A 25 -2.58 1.82 4.86
C GLY A 25 -3.28 0.94 3.81
N GLY A 26 -4.53 1.22 3.49
CA GLY A 26 -5.31 0.43 2.53
C GLY A 26 -4.68 0.42 1.13
N LEU A 27 -4.28 1.59 0.60
CA LEU A 27 -3.67 1.66 -0.72
C LEU A 27 -2.28 1.02 -0.76
N SER A 28 -1.49 1.11 0.31
CA SER A 28 -0.18 0.46 0.36
C SER A 28 -0.31 -1.06 0.32
N MET A 29 -1.27 -1.64 1.04
CA MET A 29 -1.55 -3.09 1.00
C MET A 29 -2.08 -3.54 -0.37
N LEU A 30 -2.95 -2.75 -1.00
CA LEU A 30 -3.48 -3.05 -2.33
C LEU A 30 -2.37 -3.01 -3.38
N PHE A 31 -1.54 -1.97 -3.39
CA PHE A 31 -0.42 -1.87 -4.33
C PHE A 31 0.67 -2.90 -4.04
N ALA A 32 0.80 -3.35 -2.80
CA ALA A 32 1.68 -4.44 -2.44
C ALA A 32 1.25 -5.78 -3.06
N ALA A 33 -0.05 -6.09 -2.96
CA ALA A 33 -0.61 -7.27 -3.60
C ALA A 33 -0.43 -7.21 -5.13
N ILE A 34 -0.71 -6.06 -5.75
CA ILE A 34 -0.51 -5.85 -7.20
C ILE A 34 0.97 -6.04 -7.56
N ALA A 35 1.90 -5.50 -6.79
CA ALA A 35 3.33 -5.62 -7.04
C ALA A 35 3.81 -7.07 -7.03
N ILE A 36 3.33 -7.86 -6.07
CA ILE A 36 3.67 -9.29 -5.96
C ILE A 36 3.08 -10.06 -7.15
N VAL A 37 1.82 -9.82 -7.51
CA VAL A 37 1.19 -10.49 -8.67
C VAL A 37 1.90 -10.14 -9.98
N LEU A 38 2.29 -8.88 -10.17
CA LEU A 38 3.06 -8.45 -11.34
C LEU A 38 4.46 -9.07 -11.39
N SER A 39 5.10 -9.24 -10.23
CA SER A 39 6.40 -9.90 -10.14
C SER A 39 6.32 -11.39 -10.44
N ASP A 40 5.36 -12.08 -9.83
CA ASP A 40 5.23 -13.54 -9.90
C ASP A 40 4.68 -14.02 -11.26
N GLN A 41 3.64 -13.35 -11.79
CA GLN A 41 2.97 -13.79 -13.02
C GLN A 41 3.58 -13.20 -14.29
N PHE A 42 4.12 -11.97 -14.22
CA PHE A 42 4.58 -11.24 -15.40
C PHE A 42 6.10 -10.99 -15.40
N GLY A 43 6.82 -11.43 -14.36
CA GLY A 43 8.27 -11.27 -14.26
C GLY A 43 8.72 -9.80 -14.20
N ILE A 44 7.82 -8.88 -13.85
CA ILE A 44 8.13 -7.45 -13.80
C ILE A 44 8.91 -7.15 -12.51
N ASP A 45 10.05 -6.47 -12.64
CA ASP A 45 10.83 -6.03 -11.49
C ASP A 45 10.09 -4.91 -10.73
N THR A 46 9.47 -5.28 -9.61
CA THR A 46 8.80 -4.39 -8.65
C THR A 46 9.69 -4.03 -7.46
N PHE A 47 11.01 -4.25 -7.59
CA PHE A 47 12.06 -3.84 -6.66
C PHE A 47 11.93 -4.49 -5.28
N LEU A 48 11.39 -3.78 -4.28
CA LEU A 48 11.34 -4.27 -2.90
C LEU A 48 10.18 -5.23 -2.63
N LEU A 49 9.06 -5.08 -3.35
CA LEU A 49 7.82 -5.84 -3.10
C LEU A 49 7.66 -7.03 -4.04
N THR A 50 8.42 -8.09 -3.74
CA THR A 50 8.46 -9.31 -4.55
C THR A 50 7.90 -10.54 -3.83
N ASN A 51 7.60 -10.46 -2.53
CA ASN A 51 7.16 -11.62 -1.75
C ASN A 51 6.28 -11.20 -0.56
N TRP A 52 5.25 -11.99 -0.27
CA TRP A 52 4.36 -11.88 0.90
C TRP A 52 5.09 -11.89 2.23
N ALA A 53 6.22 -12.61 2.35
CA ALA A 53 7.01 -12.61 3.57
C ALA A 53 7.56 -11.21 3.92
N LYS A 54 7.92 -10.42 2.91
CA LYS A 54 8.41 -9.04 3.12
C LYS A 54 7.29 -8.09 3.54
N VAL A 55 6.09 -8.27 2.98
CA VAL A 55 4.92 -7.47 3.31
C VAL A 55 4.43 -7.77 4.72
N SER A 56 4.40 -9.05 5.11
CA SER A 56 3.95 -9.52 6.42
C SER A 56 4.63 -8.79 7.59
N GLY A 57 5.95 -8.54 7.50
CA GLY A 57 6.69 -7.86 8.56
C GLY A 57 6.33 -6.39 8.81
N ILE A 58 5.49 -5.78 7.96
CA ILE A 58 5.10 -4.36 8.06
C ILE A 58 3.60 -4.22 8.38
N VAL A 59 2.81 -5.29 8.28
CA VAL A 59 1.34 -5.26 8.45
C VAL A 59 0.96 -4.78 9.85
N ASP A 60 1.58 -5.32 10.90
CA ASP A 60 1.27 -4.96 12.28
C ASP A 60 1.53 -3.48 12.57
N ARG A 61 2.56 -2.91 11.95
CA ARG A 61 2.89 -1.48 12.07
C ARG A 61 1.88 -0.62 11.34
N LEU A 62 1.45 -1.06 10.16
CA LEU A 62 0.43 -0.39 9.38
C LEU A 62 -0.89 -0.32 10.15
N ASP A 63 -1.29 -1.44 10.74
CA ASP A 63 -2.51 -1.55 11.55
C ASP A 63 -2.44 -0.68 12.81
N ALA A 64 -1.30 -0.61 13.48
CA ALA A 64 -1.09 0.27 14.62
C ALA A 64 -1.25 1.77 14.26
N ILE A 65 -0.76 2.20 13.09
CA ILE A 65 -0.91 3.57 12.60
C ILE A 65 -2.37 3.85 12.23
N MET A 66 -3.02 2.92 11.52
CA MET A 66 -4.43 3.03 11.16
C MET A 66 -5.33 3.05 12.39
N SER A 67 -5.00 2.30 13.44
CA SER A 67 -5.79 2.26 14.68
C SER A 67 -5.66 3.54 15.51
N ASN A 68 -4.48 4.17 15.50
CA ASN A 68 -4.20 5.41 16.22
C ASN A 68 -4.37 6.67 15.37
N TRP A 69 -5.08 6.59 14.24
CA TRP A 69 -5.19 7.65 13.23
C TRP A 69 -5.75 9.00 13.72
N VAL A 70 -6.47 9.01 14.85
CA VAL A 70 -6.98 10.25 15.46
C VAL A 70 -5.89 10.97 16.26
N LEU A 71 -4.91 10.22 16.77
CA LEU A 71 -3.81 10.72 17.62
C LEU A 71 -2.56 11.09 16.80
N VAL A 72 -2.62 10.91 15.48
CA VAL A 72 -1.54 11.17 14.51
C VAL A 72 -1.82 12.45 13.73
#